data_AF-A0A7J8JYQ7-F1
#
_entry.id   AF-A0A7J8JYQ7-F1
#
_cell.length_a   1.000
_cell.length_b   1.000
_cell.length_c   1.000
_cell.angle_alpha   90.00
_cell.angle_beta   90.00
_cell.angle_gamma   90.00
#
_symmetry.space_group_name_H-M   'P 1'
#
loop_
_entity.id
_entity.type
_entity.pdbx_description
1 polymer ?
#
loop_
_entity_poly.entity_id
_entity_poly.type
_entity_poly.pdbx_seq_one_letter_code
_entity_poly.pdbx_strand_id
1 'polypeptide(L)'
;MLSKEELSRYGTATMTNVFLDRVFQECLTYDGEMDYKTYLDFVLALENRKEPAALQYIFKLLDIENKGYLNVFSLNYFFRAIQELMKIHGQDPVSFQDVKDEIFDMVKPKDPLKISLQDLINSNQGDTVTTILIDLNGFWTYENREALVANDNENSADLDDT
;
A
#
# COMPACT_ATOMS: atom_id res chain seq x y z
N MET A 1 -9.28 22.89 -8.39
CA MET A 1 -9.53 21.60 -7.70
C MET A 1 -8.14 21.02 -7.41
N LEU A 2 -7.97 19.77 -6.99
CA LEU A 2 -6.65 19.24 -6.63
C LEU A 2 -6.06 18.43 -7.79
N SER A 3 -4.87 18.80 -8.25
CA SER A 3 -4.15 18.07 -9.30
C SER A 3 -3.41 16.84 -8.76
N LYS A 4 -3.03 15.91 -9.65
CA LYS A 4 -2.19 14.75 -9.29
C LYS A 4 -0.84 15.16 -8.72
N GLU A 5 -0.24 16.23 -9.24
CA GLU A 5 1.04 16.74 -8.76
C GLU A 5 0.94 17.31 -7.34
N GLU A 6 -0.19 17.93 -6.99
CA GLU A 6 -0.41 18.38 -5.62
C GLU A 6 -0.68 17.19 -4.70
N LEU A 7 -1.48 16.21 -5.14
CA LEU A 7 -1.76 15.00 -4.35
C LEU A 7 -0.51 14.15 -4.12
N SER A 8 0.45 14.13 -5.05
CA SER A 8 1.69 13.36 -4.89
C SER A 8 2.55 13.81 -3.71
N ARG A 9 2.30 15.01 -3.20
CA ARG A 9 2.98 15.58 -2.01
C ARG A 9 2.28 15.22 -0.71
N TYR A 10 1.17 14.47 -0.76
CA TYR A 10 0.47 14.01 0.44
C TYR A 10 1.34 13.05 1.27
N GLY A 11 1.26 13.17 2.60
CA GLY A 11 2.03 12.36 3.54
C GLY A 11 3.54 12.55 3.37
N THR A 12 4.28 11.45 3.21
CA THR A 12 5.73 11.44 3.00
C THR A 12 6.14 11.64 1.54
N ALA A 13 5.19 11.88 0.63
CA ALA A 13 5.43 11.97 -0.82
C ALA A 13 6.12 10.73 -1.42
N THR A 14 5.91 9.56 -0.81
CA THR A 14 6.49 8.27 -1.21
C THR A 14 5.49 7.33 -1.88
N MET A 15 4.27 7.82 -2.11
CA MET A 15 3.22 7.07 -2.77
C MET A 15 3.55 6.92 -4.25
N THR A 16 3.37 5.72 -4.80
CA THR A 16 3.78 5.45 -6.18
C THR A 16 2.96 6.23 -7.19
N ASN A 17 3.60 6.70 -8.26
CA ASN A 17 2.90 7.36 -9.36
C ASN A 17 1.83 6.44 -9.98
N VAL A 18 2.08 5.13 -10.02
CA VAL A 18 1.14 4.12 -10.53
C VAL A 18 -0.14 4.09 -9.69
N PHE A 19 -0.03 4.10 -8.35
CA PHE A 19 -1.21 4.18 -7.50
C PHE A 19 -1.94 5.52 -7.64
N LEU A 20 -1.22 6.64 -7.70
CA LEU A 20 -1.82 7.96 -7.94
C LEU A 20 -2.54 8.03 -9.29
N ASP A 21 -2.01 7.40 -10.34
CA ASP A 21 -2.70 7.28 -11.63
C ASP A 21 -4.03 6.54 -11.48
N ARG A 22 -4.05 5.44 -10.71
CA ARG A 22 -5.28 4.70 -10.43
C ARG A 22 -6.30 5.53 -9.68
N VAL A 23 -5.87 6.34 -8.72
CA VAL A 23 -6.76 7.27 -8.01
C VAL A 23 -7.45 8.22 -9.00
N PHE A 24 -6.71 8.88 -9.89
CA PHE A 24 -7.29 9.82 -10.85
C PHE A 24 -8.07 9.16 -12.00
N GLN A 25 -7.87 7.86 -12.23
CA GLN A 25 -8.65 7.07 -13.19
C GLN A 25 -9.98 6.57 -12.62
N GLU A 26 -10.00 6.17 -11.35
CA GLU A 26 -11.15 5.49 -10.72
C GLU A 26 -12.06 6.41 -9.91
N CYS A 27 -11.52 7.55 -9.48
CA CYS A 27 -12.24 8.54 -8.71
C CYS A 27 -12.81 9.64 -9.62
N LEU A 28 -13.80 10.35 -9.11
CA LEU A 28 -14.42 11.45 -9.85
C LEU A 28 -13.42 12.60 -9.99
N THR A 29 -13.16 12.98 -11.24
CA THR A 29 -12.32 14.13 -11.57
C THR A 29 -13.05 15.04 -12.55
N TYR A 30 -12.69 16.32 -12.52
CA TYR A 30 -13.21 17.36 -13.39
C TYR A 30 -12.02 18.02 -14.06
N ASP A 31 -11.94 17.92 -15.39
CA ASP A 31 -10.79 18.37 -16.17
C ASP A 31 -9.43 17.86 -15.66
N GLY A 32 -9.43 16.61 -15.14
CA GLY A 32 -8.24 15.96 -14.58
C GLY A 32 -7.91 16.36 -13.14
N GLU A 33 -8.75 17.15 -12.48
CA GLU A 33 -8.58 17.56 -11.09
C GLU A 33 -9.63 16.93 -10.15
N MET A 34 -9.20 16.59 -8.94
CA MET A 34 -10.00 15.98 -7.90
C MET A 34 -10.73 17.03 -7.05
N ASP A 35 -12.02 16.84 -6.78
CA ASP A 35 -12.76 17.74 -5.90
C ASP A 35 -12.48 17.48 -4.40
N TYR A 36 -12.93 18.40 -3.54
CA TYR A 36 -12.68 18.30 -2.10
C TYR A 36 -13.29 17.05 -1.47
N LYS A 37 -14.48 16.63 -1.94
CA LYS A 37 -15.15 15.44 -1.40
C LYS A 37 -14.33 14.18 -1.71
N THR A 38 -13.88 14.05 -2.95
CA THR A 38 -13.08 12.90 -3.39
C THR A 38 -11.74 12.87 -2.66
N TYR A 39 -11.11 14.03 -2.46
CA TYR A 39 -9.90 14.13 -1.64
C TYR A 39 -10.15 13.70 -0.19
N LEU A 40 -11.26 14.12 0.41
CA LEU A 40 -11.61 13.71 1.77
C LEU A 40 -11.83 12.19 1.87
N ASP A 41 -12.56 11.60 0.91
CA ASP A 41 -12.78 10.15 0.85
C ASP A 41 -11.44 9.40 0.72
N PHE A 42 -10.50 9.93 -0.09
CA PHE A 42 -9.14 9.41 -0.24
C PHE A 42 -8.34 9.46 1.08
N VAL A 43 -8.30 10.62 1.75
CA VAL A 43 -7.57 10.79 3.02
C VAL A 43 -8.14 9.87 4.09
N LEU A 44 -9.47 9.84 4.25
CA LEU A 44 -10.12 9.00 5.25
C LEU A 44 -9.82 7.52 5.04
N ALA A 45 -9.80 7.05 3.78
CA ALA A 45 -9.43 5.68 3.47
C ALA A 45 -7.96 5.37 3.82
N LEU A 46 -7.02 6.28 3.52
CA LEU A 46 -5.61 6.05 3.82
C LEU A 46 -5.25 6.15 5.31
N GLU A 47 -5.96 6.98 6.06
CA GLU A 47 -5.77 7.11 7.52
C GLU A 47 -6.37 5.93 8.29
N ASN A 48 -7.42 5.30 7.75
CA ASN A 48 -8.17 4.23 8.43
C ASN A 48 -8.08 2.89 7.69
N ARG A 49 -6.91 2.56 7.14
CA ARG A 49 -6.65 1.37 6.30
C ARG A 49 -7.06 0.02 6.90
N LYS A 50 -7.26 -0.07 8.22
CA LYS A 50 -7.74 -1.28 8.90
C LYS A 50 -9.24 -1.50 8.75
N GLU A 51 -9.99 -0.42 8.48
CA GLU A 51 -11.44 -0.48 8.36
C GLU A 51 -11.87 -1.15 7.05
N PRO A 52 -12.88 -2.03 7.05
CA PRO A 52 -13.36 -2.70 5.84
C PRO A 52 -13.74 -1.74 4.71
N ALA A 53 -14.33 -0.58 5.05
CA ALA A 53 -14.71 0.44 4.07
C ALA A 53 -13.48 1.09 3.40
N ALA A 54 -12.41 1.34 4.16
CA ALA A 54 -11.16 1.85 3.63
C ALA A 54 -10.46 0.82 2.74
N LEU A 55 -10.42 -0.45 3.18
CA LEU A 55 -9.90 -1.55 2.36
C LEU A 55 -10.68 -1.70 1.05
N GLN A 56 -12.00 -1.57 1.08
CA GLN A 56 -12.82 -1.61 -0.13
C GLN A 56 -12.46 -0.50 -1.11
N TYR A 57 -12.26 0.72 -0.61
CA TYR A 57 -11.83 1.86 -1.42
C TYR A 57 -10.49 1.58 -2.10
N ILE A 58 -9.48 1.17 -1.33
CA ILE A 58 -8.13 0.92 -1.84
C ILE A 58 -8.10 -0.29 -2.77
N PHE A 59 -8.85 -1.35 -2.44
CA PHE A 59 -8.97 -2.54 -3.28
C PHE A 59 -9.51 -2.22 -4.66
N LYS A 60 -10.51 -1.34 -4.78
CA LYS A 60 -11.01 -0.87 -6.07
C LYS A 60 -9.90 -0.25 -6.93
N LEU A 61 -8.98 0.51 -6.31
CA LEU A 61 -7.86 1.13 -7.01
C LEU A 61 -6.83 0.08 -7.47
N LEU A 62 -6.63 -0.97 -6.66
CA LEU A 62 -5.70 -2.07 -6.94
C LEU A 62 -6.24 -3.09 -7.96
N ASP A 63 -7.56 -3.26 -8.07
CA ASP A 63 -8.20 -4.17 -9.02
C ASP A 63 -8.25 -3.55 -10.43
N ILE A 64 -7.07 -3.41 -11.03
CA ILE A 64 -6.87 -2.82 -12.37
C ILE A 64 -7.69 -3.50 -13.48
N GLU A 65 -8.03 -4.78 -13.32
CA GLU A 65 -8.80 -5.55 -14.29
C GLU A 65 -10.30 -5.59 -13.96
N ASN A 66 -10.75 -5.00 -12.85
CA ASN A 66 -12.11 -5.03 -12.33
C ASN A 66 -12.70 -6.46 -12.26
N LYS A 67 -11.88 -7.43 -11.82
CA LYS A 67 -12.27 -8.85 -11.74
C LYS A 67 -12.80 -9.27 -10.37
N GLY A 68 -12.73 -8.39 -9.38
CA GLY A 68 -13.04 -8.65 -7.98
C GLY A 68 -11.95 -9.37 -7.21
N TYR A 69 -10.73 -9.48 -7.77
CA TYR A 69 -9.59 -10.12 -7.14
C TYR A 69 -8.25 -9.57 -7.67
N LEU A 70 -7.24 -9.56 -6.81
CA LEU A 70 -5.85 -9.29 -7.17
C LEU A 70 -5.15 -10.61 -7.52
N ASN A 71 -4.48 -10.64 -8.65
CA ASN A 71 -3.66 -11.78 -9.07
C ASN A 71 -2.18 -11.38 -9.07
N VAL A 72 -1.30 -12.31 -9.42
CA VAL A 72 0.15 -12.07 -9.50
C VAL A 72 0.50 -10.90 -10.42
N PHE A 73 -0.25 -10.70 -11.51
CA PHE A 73 -0.04 -9.56 -12.40
C PHE A 73 -0.39 -8.24 -11.71
N SER A 74 -1.53 -8.15 -11.02
CA SER A 74 -1.90 -6.96 -10.23
C SER A 74 -0.83 -6.61 -9.21
N LEU A 75 -0.35 -7.60 -8.42
CA LEU A 75 0.69 -7.36 -7.41
C LEU A 75 2.00 -6.87 -8.04
N ASN A 76 2.47 -7.53 -9.10
CA ASN A 76 3.71 -7.17 -9.79
C ASN A 76 3.61 -5.78 -10.43
N TYR A 77 2.44 -5.41 -10.96
CA TYR A 77 2.21 -4.13 -11.59
C TYR A 77 2.47 -2.97 -10.61
N PHE A 78 1.93 -3.04 -9.40
CA PHE A 78 2.18 -2.02 -8.37
C PHE A 78 3.59 -2.12 -7.77
N PHE A 79 4.06 -3.34 -7.49
CA PHE A 79 5.35 -3.52 -6.84
C PHE A 79 6.53 -3.05 -7.71
N ARG A 80 6.42 -3.14 -9.04
CA ARG A 80 7.43 -2.56 -9.95
C ARG A 80 7.67 -1.08 -9.71
N ALA A 81 6.62 -0.31 -9.41
CA ALA A 81 6.76 1.11 -9.11
C ALA A 81 7.50 1.34 -7.78
N ILE A 82 7.31 0.46 -6.79
CA ILE A 82 8.08 0.47 -5.54
C ILE A 82 9.55 0.19 -5.84
N GLN A 83 9.86 -0.86 -6.61
CA GLN A 83 11.24 -1.20 -6.98
C GLN A 83 11.95 -0.07 -7.76
N GLU A 84 11.22 0.64 -8.63
CA GLU A 84 11.73 1.80 -9.34
C GLU A 84 12.10 2.94 -8.38
N LEU A 85 11.23 3.24 -7.40
CA LEU A 85 11.53 4.23 -6.37
C LEU A 85 12.71 3.81 -5.49
N MET A 86 12.79 2.55 -5.06
CA MET A 86 13.94 2.02 -4.32
C MET A 86 15.26 2.27 -5.06
N LYS A 87 15.28 1.98 -6.37
CA LYS A 87 16.46 2.21 -7.21
C LYS A 87 16.83 3.69 -7.30
N ILE A 88 15.85 4.59 -7.41
CA ILE A 88 16.07 6.04 -7.41
C ILE A 88 16.68 6.50 -6.07
N HIS A 89 16.24 5.91 -4.96
CA HIS A 89 16.75 6.18 -3.62
C HIS A 89 18.05 5.42 -3.26
N GLY A 90 18.63 4.65 -4.21
CA GLY A 90 19.89 3.93 -4.01
C GLY A 90 19.78 2.72 -3.07
N GLN A 91 18.58 2.17 -2.90
CA GLN A 91 18.31 0.97 -2.10
C GLN A 91 18.44 -0.29 -2.96
N ASP A 92 18.86 -1.39 -2.32
CA ASP A 92 18.95 -2.69 -2.99
C ASP A 92 17.57 -3.21 -3.39
N PRO A 93 17.41 -3.75 -4.61
CA PRO A 93 16.11 -4.22 -5.07
C PRO A 93 15.70 -5.50 -4.33
N VAL A 94 14.46 -5.51 -3.82
CA VAL A 94 13.84 -6.70 -3.25
C VAL A 94 13.19 -7.54 -4.34
N SER A 95 13.27 -8.88 -4.21
CA SER A 95 12.67 -9.84 -5.13
C SER A 95 11.14 -9.76 -5.08
N PHE A 96 10.50 -9.59 -6.24
CA PHE A 96 9.04 -9.68 -6.33
C PHE A 96 8.52 -11.06 -5.90
N GLN A 97 9.29 -12.13 -6.17
CA GLN A 97 8.86 -13.48 -5.83
C GLN A 97 8.72 -13.64 -4.31
N ASP A 98 9.67 -13.09 -3.55
CA ASP A 98 9.69 -13.19 -2.08
C ASP A 98 8.54 -12.36 -1.49
N VAL A 99 8.36 -11.12 -1.95
CA VAL A 99 7.24 -10.25 -1.53
C VAL A 99 5.89 -10.86 -1.89
N LYS A 100 5.78 -11.48 -3.07
CA LYS A 100 4.57 -12.21 -3.47
C LYS A 100 4.31 -13.37 -2.52
N ASP A 101 5.30 -14.21 -2.25
CA ASP A 101 5.13 -15.35 -1.34
C ASP A 101 4.73 -14.88 0.07
N GLU A 102 5.35 -13.82 0.60
CA GLU A 102 4.97 -13.21 1.87
C GLU A 102 3.53 -12.68 1.88
N ILE A 103 3.10 -11.96 0.84
CA ILE A 103 1.73 -11.46 0.74
C ILE A 103 0.73 -12.62 0.75
N PHE A 104 1.00 -13.69 0.01
CA PHE A 104 0.11 -14.86 -0.02
C PHE A 104 0.11 -15.61 1.32
N ASP A 105 1.24 -15.68 2.01
CA ASP A 105 1.34 -16.29 3.34
C ASP A 105 0.65 -15.47 4.43
N MET A 106 0.68 -14.12 4.32
CA MET A 106 -0.06 -13.22 5.20
C MET A 106 -1.58 -13.33 5.00
N VAL A 107 -2.02 -13.33 3.74
CA VAL A 107 -3.45 -13.27 3.42
C VAL A 107 -4.12 -14.64 3.52
N LYS A 108 -3.42 -15.72 3.15
CA LYS A 108 -3.94 -17.09 3.05
C LYS A 108 -5.28 -17.14 2.31
N PRO A 109 -5.31 -16.67 1.05
CA PRO A 109 -6.56 -16.53 0.32
C PRO A 109 -7.23 -17.88 0.09
N LYS A 110 -8.56 -17.86 -0.04
CA LYS A 110 -9.33 -19.08 -0.35
C LYS A 110 -8.94 -19.72 -1.69
N ASP A 111 -8.60 -18.90 -2.68
CA ASP A 111 -8.06 -19.34 -3.98
C ASP A 111 -6.54 -19.05 -3.99
N PRO A 112 -5.67 -20.06 -4.17
CA PRO A 112 -4.21 -19.88 -4.11
C PRO A 112 -3.63 -18.90 -5.14
N LEU A 113 -4.40 -18.47 -6.13
CA LEU A 113 -3.95 -17.56 -7.19
C LEU A 113 -4.62 -16.18 -7.14
N LYS A 114 -5.54 -15.96 -6.21
CA LYS A 114 -6.41 -14.77 -6.19
C LYS A 114 -6.65 -14.28 -4.77
N ILE A 115 -6.40 -13.00 -4.55
CA ILE A 115 -6.72 -12.32 -3.30
C ILE A 115 -7.97 -11.48 -3.52
N SER A 116 -9.09 -11.85 -2.90
CA SER A 116 -10.30 -11.03 -2.90
C SER A 116 -10.27 -9.99 -1.78
N LEU A 117 -11.16 -8.99 -1.85
CA LEU A 117 -11.36 -8.05 -0.75
C LEU A 117 -11.70 -8.77 0.56
N GLN A 118 -12.51 -9.82 0.50
CA GLN A 118 -12.89 -10.57 1.70
C GLN A 118 -11.70 -11.31 2.31
N ASP A 119 -10.77 -11.80 1.49
CA ASP A 119 -9.53 -12.42 1.99
C ASP A 119 -8.67 -11.40 2.75
N LEU A 120 -8.53 -10.18 2.22
CA LEU A 120 -7.80 -9.08 2.89
C LEU A 120 -8.43 -8.65 4.21
N ILE A 121 -9.77 -8.59 4.26
CA ILE A 121 -10.49 -8.26 5.49
C ILE A 121 -10.31 -9.38 6.52
N ASN A 122 -10.48 -10.64 6.10
CA ASN A 122 -10.44 -11.79 7.02
C ASN A 122 -9.02 -12.09 7.56
N SER A 123 -7.98 -11.74 6.81
CA SER A 123 -6.60 -11.97 7.24
C SER A 123 -6.14 -11.01 8.35
N ASN A 124 -6.82 -9.88 8.51
CA ASN A 124 -6.37 -8.75 9.34
C ASN A 124 -4.99 -8.20 8.94
N GLN A 125 -4.56 -8.46 7.70
CA GLN A 125 -3.30 -7.96 7.11
C GLN A 125 -3.55 -7.02 5.92
N GLY A 126 -4.81 -6.65 5.66
CA GLY A 126 -5.19 -5.83 4.52
C GLY A 126 -4.50 -4.47 4.49
N ASP A 127 -4.34 -3.83 5.65
CA ASP A 127 -3.62 -2.55 5.77
C ASP A 127 -2.15 -2.70 5.39
N THR A 128 -1.49 -3.75 5.86
CA THR A 128 -0.09 -4.04 5.56
C THR A 128 0.11 -4.36 4.08
N VAL A 129 -0.70 -5.27 3.52
CA VAL A 129 -0.63 -5.64 2.10
C VAL A 129 -0.87 -4.44 1.19
N THR A 130 -1.91 -3.64 1.48
CA THR A 130 -2.18 -2.44 0.67
C THR A 130 -1.05 -1.42 0.77
N THR A 131 -0.44 -1.26 1.95
CA THR A 131 0.70 -0.36 2.18
C THR A 131 1.92 -0.75 1.34
N ILE A 132 2.30 -2.03 1.38
CA ILE A 132 3.42 -2.59 0.60
C ILE A 132 3.29 -2.26 -0.89
N LEU A 133 2.06 -2.31 -1.41
CA LEU A 133 1.82 -2.14 -2.84
C LEU A 133 1.81 -0.68 -3.28
N ILE A 134 1.52 0.29 -2.40
CA ILE A 134 1.20 1.66 -2.83
C ILE A 134 2.21 2.72 -2.38
N ASP A 135 2.99 2.47 -1.33
CA ASP A 135 3.85 3.48 -0.70
C ASP A 135 5.26 2.94 -0.39
N LEU A 136 6.30 3.63 -0.88
CA LEU A 136 7.70 3.21 -0.67
C LEU A 136 8.08 3.22 0.81
N ASN A 137 7.72 4.27 1.56
CA ASN A 137 8.12 4.37 2.96
C ASN A 137 7.41 3.31 3.82
N GLY A 138 6.16 3.03 3.51
CA GLY A 138 5.37 1.96 4.11
C GLY A 138 5.97 0.59 3.82
N PHE A 139 6.38 0.34 2.57
CA PHE A 139 7.14 -0.88 2.22
C PHE A 139 8.47 -0.96 2.98
N TRP A 140 9.26 0.12 2.99
CA TRP A 140 10.55 0.16 3.69
C TRP A 140 10.40 -0.12 5.20
N THR A 141 9.38 0.47 5.82
CA THR A 141 9.05 0.25 7.24
C THR A 141 8.72 -1.22 7.50
N TYR A 142 7.97 -1.84 6.59
CA TYR A 142 7.62 -3.26 6.68
C TYR A 142 8.86 -4.16 6.55
N GLU A 143 9.71 -3.94 5.54
CA GLU A 143 10.92 -4.74 5.32
C GLU A 143 11.89 -4.68 6.51
N ASN A 144 11.99 -3.51 7.15
CA ASN A 144 12.90 -3.30 8.28
C ASN A 144 12.23 -3.51 9.65
N ARG A 145 11.00 -4.04 9.69
CA ARG A 145 10.21 -4.16 10.93
C ARG A 145 10.94 -4.92 12.05
N GLU A 146 11.71 -5.94 11.71
CA GLU A 146 12.42 -6.76 12.72
C GLU A 146 13.55 -5.98 13.39
N ALA A 147 14.30 -5.20 12.60
CA ALA A 147 15.36 -4.34 13.13
C ALA A 147 14.79 -3.19 13.99
N LEU A 148 13.64 -2.63 13.60
CA LEU A 148 12.96 -1.59 14.38
C LEU A 148 12.49 -2.12 15.74
N VAL A 149 11.93 -3.33 15.78
CA VAL A 149 11.51 -3.98 17.03
C VAL A 149 12.70 -4.31 17.93
N ALA A 150 13.83 -4.73 17.36
CA ALA A 150 15.05 -4.99 18.13
C ALA A 150 15.57 -3.71 18.81
N ASN A 151 15.62 -2.60 18.07
CA ASN A 151 16.09 -1.31 18.60
C ASN A 151 15.16 -0.74 19.69
N ASP A 152 13.84 -0.90 19.56
CA ASP A 152 12.89 -0.46 20.59
C ASP A 152 13.05 -1.26 21.89
N ASN A 153 13.31 -2.57 21.79
CA ASN A 153 13.57 -3.42 22.95
C ASN A 153 14.87 -3.02 23.66
N GLU A 154 15.94 -2.72 22.92
CA GLU A 154 17.21 -2.22 23.50
C GLU A 154 17.03 -0.87 24.20
N ASN A 155 16.35 0.09 23.58
CA ASN A 155 16.09 1.41 24.18
C ASN A 155 15.19 1.34 25.42
N SER A 156 14.27 0.37 25.49
CA SER A 156 13.41 0.16 26.66
C SER A 156 14.13 -0.50 27.84
N ALA A 157 15.14 -1.33 27.58
CA ALA A 157 15.93 -1.99 28.63
C ALA A 157 16.86 -1.01 29.38
N ASP A 158 17.32 0.05 28.72
CA ASP A 158 18.17 1.09 29.33
C ASP A 158 17.39 2.09 30.22
N LEU A 159 16.05 2.09 30.17
CA LEU A 159 15.20 2.98 30.96
C LEU A 159 14.74 2.39 32.30
N ASP A 160 14.84 1.06 32.48
CA ASP A 160 14.44 0.35 33.70
C ASP A 160 15.57 0.25 34.75
N ASP A 161 16.79 0.73 34.42
CA ASP A 161 17.98 0.70 35.28
C ASP A 161 18.38 2.08 35.87
N THR A 162 17.48 3.08 35.86
CA THR A 162 17.68 4.41 36.50
C THR A 162 16.63 4.81 37.53
#